data_AF-A0A497QUT5-F1
#
_entry.id   AF-A0A497QUT5-F1
#
_cell.length_a   1.000
_cell.length_b   1.000
_cell.length_c   1.000
_cell.angle_alpha   90.00
_cell.angle_beta   90.00
_cell.angle_gamma   90.00
#
_symmetry.space_group_name_H-M   'P 1'
#
loop_
_entity.id
_entity.type
_entity.pdbx_description
1 polymer ?
#
loop_
_entity_poly.entity_id
_entity_poly.type
_entity_poly.pdbx_seq_one_letter_code
_entity_poly.pdbx_strand_id
1 'polypeptide(L)'
;MVNARAKGARGEREFCKWLQEKLDLPITPERNLDQVRNGGADIVFPPFIFEIKRCELLAQRKWWLQVKKASRKMPGLIPVVCYRRNKLPWKFLIPKDPYGYVEMKEEDFIRWMKNEYRKNDHKHVKF
;
A
#
# COMPACT_ATOMS: atom_id res chain seq x y z
N MET A 1 25.91 -11.22 3.93
CA MET A 1 25.32 -9.87 3.75
C MET A 1 23.84 -10.02 3.38
N VAL A 2 22.90 -9.62 4.25
CA VAL A 2 21.47 -9.68 3.91
C VAL A 2 21.19 -8.65 2.83
N ASN A 3 20.78 -9.11 1.65
CA ASN A 3 20.46 -8.24 0.53
C ASN A 3 19.15 -7.48 0.81
N ALA A 4 19.26 -6.19 1.15
CA ALA A 4 18.13 -5.32 1.47
C ALA A 4 17.05 -5.32 0.38
N ARG A 5 17.44 -5.48 -0.90
CA ARG A 5 16.51 -5.60 -2.03
C ARG A 5 15.70 -6.88 -1.97
N ALA A 6 16.34 -8.01 -1.65
CA ALA A 6 15.65 -9.29 -1.49
C ALA A 6 14.67 -9.27 -0.30
N LYS A 7 15.02 -8.56 0.79
CA LYS A 7 14.13 -8.37 1.95
C LYS A 7 12.92 -7.50 1.59
N GLY A 8 13.12 -6.40 0.85
CA GLY A 8 12.04 -5.56 0.32
C GLY A 8 11.09 -6.37 -0.56
N ALA A 9 11.65 -7.04 -1.57
CA ALA A 9 10.89 -7.89 -2.49
C ALA A 9 10.10 -9.01 -1.81
N ARG A 10 10.60 -9.55 -0.69
CA ARG A 10 9.85 -10.53 0.11
C ARG A 10 8.68 -9.87 0.84
N GLY A 11 8.89 -8.71 1.47
CA GLY A 11 7.83 -7.95 2.14
C GLY A 11 6.71 -7.55 1.19
N GLU A 12 7.06 -7.11 -0.01
CA GLU A 12 6.09 -6.76 -1.06
C GLU A 12 5.27 -7.98 -1.49
N ARG A 13 5.90 -9.13 -1.75
CA ARG A 13 5.18 -10.39 -2.06
C ARG A 13 4.29 -10.88 -0.92
N GLU A 14 4.76 -10.77 0.33
CA GLU A 14 3.94 -11.09 1.52
C GLU A 14 2.69 -10.22 1.56
N PHE A 15 2.82 -8.93 1.25
CA PHE A 15 1.68 -8.02 1.21
C PHE A 15 0.71 -8.31 0.07
N CYS A 16 1.21 -8.61 -1.14
CA CYS A 16 0.36 -9.01 -2.27
C CYS A 16 -0.52 -10.22 -1.93
N LYS A 17 0.05 -11.25 -1.29
CA LYS A 17 -0.69 -12.43 -0.83
C LYS A 17 -1.72 -12.06 0.24
N TRP A 18 -1.30 -11.29 1.25
CA TRP A 18 -2.21 -10.80 2.29
C TRP A 18 -3.40 -10.03 1.68
N LEU A 19 -3.15 -9.18 0.70
CA LEU A 19 -4.18 -8.39 0.02
C LEU A 19 -5.16 -9.28 -0.74
N GLN A 20 -4.66 -10.27 -1.48
CA GLN A 20 -5.47 -11.27 -2.16
C GLN A 20 -6.39 -12.01 -1.18
N GLU A 21 -5.84 -12.53 -0.08
CA GLU A 21 -6.59 -13.29 0.92
C GLU A 21 -7.67 -12.46 1.61
N LYS A 22 -7.36 -11.22 2.01
CA LYS A 22 -8.31 -10.38 2.76
C LYS A 22 -9.45 -9.82 1.91
N LEU A 23 -9.23 -9.70 0.61
CA LEU A 23 -10.22 -9.22 -0.34
C LEU A 23 -10.89 -10.31 -1.16
N ASP A 24 -10.45 -11.57 -1.01
CA ASP A 24 -10.93 -12.69 -1.82
C ASP A 24 -10.76 -12.43 -3.33
N LEU A 25 -9.59 -11.93 -3.71
CA LEU A 25 -9.31 -11.58 -5.11
C LEU A 25 -9.01 -12.83 -5.94
N PRO A 26 -9.53 -12.93 -7.18
CA PRO A 26 -9.27 -14.06 -8.07
C PRO A 26 -7.80 -14.14 -8.51
N ILE A 27 -7.07 -13.02 -8.46
CA ILE A 27 -5.67 -12.90 -8.87
C ILE A 27 -4.90 -12.14 -7.78
N THR A 28 -3.66 -12.56 -7.52
CA THR A 28 -2.75 -11.86 -6.62
C THR A 28 -2.29 -10.54 -7.25
N PRO A 29 -2.43 -9.38 -6.58
CA PRO A 29 -1.88 -8.12 -7.07
C PRO A 29 -0.36 -8.19 -7.28
N GLU A 30 0.14 -7.55 -8.34
CA GLU A 30 1.56 -7.60 -8.68
C GLU A 30 2.34 -6.37 -8.21
N ARG A 31 3.65 -6.57 -8.03
CA ARG A 31 4.60 -5.53 -7.65
C ARG A 31 4.92 -4.67 -8.87
N ASN A 32 5.11 -3.38 -8.66
CA ASN A 32 5.51 -2.49 -9.75
C ASN A 32 7.03 -2.59 -10.00
N LEU A 33 7.43 -3.45 -10.93
CA LEU A 33 8.84 -3.68 -11.27
C LEU A 33 9.52 -2.48 -11.94
N ASP A 34 8.74 -1.56 -12.52
CA ASP A 34 9.23 -0.35 -13.21
C ASP A 34 9.57 0.80 -12.25
N GLN A 35 9.28 0.66 -10.94
CA GLN A 35 9.65 1.64 -9.92
C GLN A 35 11.13 2.01 -9.92
N VAL A 36 12.00 1.08 -10.31
CA VAL A 36 13.46 1.23 -10.22
C VAL A 36 13.97 2.40 -11.07
N ARG A 37 13.26 2.75 -12.15
CA ARG A 37 13.70 3.80 -13.10
C ARG A 37 13.05 5.16 -12.87
N ASN A 38 11.77 5.20 -12.50
CA ASN A 38 11.00 6.45 -12.50
C ASN A 38 10.55 6.94 -11.12
N GLY A 39 10.74 6.14 -10.06
CA GLY A 39 10.17 6.41 -8.74
C GLY A 39 8.64 6.31 -8.75
N GLY A 40 8.09 5.38 -7.97
CA GLY A 40 6.66 5.08 -7.90
C GLY A 40 6.31 4.38 -6.59
N ALA A 41 5.11 3.80 -6.51
CA ALA A 41 4.68 3.00 -5.37
C ALA A 41 5.00 1.51 -5.59
N ASP A 42 5.21 0.78 -4.49
CA ASP A 42 5.64 -0.63 -4.49
C ASP A 42 4.60 -1.53 -5.16
N ILE A 43 3.32 -1.20 -4.96
CA ILE A 43 2.18 -1.88 -5.60
C ILE A 43 1.19 -0.81 -6.06
N VAL A 44 0.66 -0.98 -7.27
CA VAL A 44 -0.44 -0.19 -7.83
C VAL A 44 -1.65 -1.10 -7.93
N PHE A 45 -2.69 -0.83 -7.15
CA PHE A 45 -3.91 -1.62 -7.09
C PHE A 45 -5.09 -0.64 -6.95
N PRO A 46 -5.62 -0.10 -8.06
CA PRO A 46 -6.63 0.93 -8.03
C PRO A 46 -7.84 0.54 -7.16
N PRO A 47 -8.38 1.49 -6.36
CA PRO A 47 -8.03 2.91 -6.33
C PRO A 47 -6.81 3.25 -5.47
N PHE A 48 -5.99 2.28 -5.06
CA PHE A 48 -4.87 2.49 -4.12
C PHE A 48 -3.49 2.40 -4.78
N ILE A 49 -2.54 3.04 -4.11
CA ILE A 49 -1.11 2.75 -4.26
C ILE A 49 -0.50 2.46 -2.89
N PHE A 50 0.42 1.51 -2.84
CA PHE A 50 1.00 1.04 -1.60
C PHE A 50 2.50 1.23 -1.55
N GLU A 51 3.00 1.74 -0.42
CA GLU A 51 4.42 1.71 -0.04
C GLU A 51 4.60 0.68 1.08
N ILE A 52 5.40 -0.36 0.85
CA ILE A 52 5.57 -1.50 1.74
C ILE A 52 6.85 -1.37 2.56
N LYS A 53 6.76 -1.55 3.88
CA LYS A 53 7.90 -1.43 4.81
C LYS A 53 7.92 -2.56 5.83
N ARG A 54 8.89 -3.46 5.68
CA ARG A 54 9.18 -4.51 6.67
C ARG A 54 10.45 -4.21 7.44
N CYS A 55 10.31 -3.59 8.61
CA CYS A 55 11.45 -3.12 9.40
C CYS A 55 11.09 -2.94 10.88
N GLU A 56 12.10 -3.02 11.75
CA GLU A 56 11.94 -2.80 13.19
C GLU A 56 11.97 -1.31 13.55
N LEU A 57 12.83 -0.53 12.89
CA LEU A 57 12.92 0.91 13.10
C LEU A 57 11.87 1.64 12.24
N LEU A 58 10.99 2.38 12.91
CA LEU A 58 9.89 3.07 12.25
C LEU A 58 10.32 4.45 11.74
N ALA A 59 9.94 4.76 10.50
CA ALA A 59 10.16 6.06 9.87
C ALA A 59 8.92 6.52 9.11
N GLN A 60 7.76 6.47 9.78
CA GLN A 60 6.43 6.69 9.22
C GLN A 60 6.32 7.97 8.37
N ARG A 61 6.79 9.11 8.89
CA ARG A 61 6.77 10.39 8.15
C ARG A 61 7.56 10.30 6.84
N LYS A 62 8.73 9.65 6.84
CA LYS A 62 9.54 9.47 5.63
C LYS A 62 8.79 8.63 4.60
N TRP A 63 8.22 7.50 5.01
CA TRP A 63 7.47 6.61 4.13
C TRP A 63 6.21 7.27 3.58
N TRP A 64 5.50 8.03 4.42
CA TRP A 64 4.34 8.81 4.00
C TRP A 64 4.68 9.81 2.89
N LEU A 65 5.78 10.55 3.05
CA LEU A 65 6.24 11.49 2.03
C LEU A 65 6.63 10.79 0.71
N GLN A 66 7.17 9.57 0.79
CA GLN A 66 7.47 8.74 -0.40
C GLN A 66 6.19 8.39 -1.16
N VAL A 67 5.21 7.77 -0.50
CA VAL A 67 3.96 7.37 -1.16
C VAL A 67 3.15 8.57 -1.65
N LYS A 68 3.15 9.68 -0.90
CA LYS A 68 2.50 10.94 -1.31
C LYS A 68 3.15 11.55 -2.55
N LYS A 69 4.47 11.43 -2.69
CA LYS A 69 5.17 11.84 -3.91
C LYS A 69 4.79 10.95 -5.09
N ALA A 70 4.60 9.65 -4.86
CA ALA A 70 4.14 8.72 -5.89
C ALA A 70 2.69 9.03 -6.33
N SER A 71 1.77 9.31 -5.40
CA SER A 71 0.37 9.62 -5.75
C SER A 71 0.23 10.90 -6.57
N ARG A 72 1.09 11.91 -6.36
CA ARG A 72 1.11 13.12 -7.21
C ARG A 72 1.37 12.82 -8.70
N LYS A 73 2.02 11.70 -9.01
CA LYS A 73 2.26 11.25 -10.39
C LYS A 73 1.14 10.34 -10.92
N MET A 74 0.25 9.87 -10.05
CA MET A 74 -0.86 8.98 -10.38
C MET A 74 -2.16 9.55 -9.79
N PRO A 75 -2.71 10.63 -10.41
CA PRO A 75 -3.89 11.30 -9.90
C PRO A 75 -5.08 10.35 -9.74
N GLY A 76 -5.87 10.56 -8.69
CA GLY A 76 -7.03 9.71 -8.38
C GLY A 76 -6.71 8.46 -7.55
N LEU A 77 -5.43 8.09 -7.40
CA LEU A 77 -5.05 6.97 -6.54
C LEU A 77 -4.78 7.40 -5.10
N ILE A 78 -5.25 6.58 -4.16
CA ILE A 78 -5.20 6.79 -2.72
C ILE A 78 -3.85 6.25 -2.19
N PRO A 79 -2.98 7.11 -1.62
CA PRO A 79 -1.71 6.66 -1.08
C PRO A 79 -1.86 5.98 0.27
N VAL A 80 -1.27 4.79 0.40
CA VAL A 80 -1.25 4.01 1.66
C VAL A 80 0.15 3.52 1.95
N VAL A 81 0.60 3.63 3.20
CA VAL A 81 1.81 2.93 3.66
C VAL A 81 1.38 1.67 4.40
N CYS A 82 1.91 0.51 4.02
CA CYS A 82 1.71 -0.74 4.72
C CYS A 82 3.02 -1.15 5.37
N TYR A 83 3.03 -1.27 6.69
CA TYR A 83 4.26 -1.58 7.40
C TYR A 83 4.05 -2.62 8.49
N ARG A 84 5.12 -3.37 8.77
CA ARG A 84 5.09 -4.48 9.73
C ARG A 84 6.47 -4.71 10.34
N ARG A 85 6.50 -4.86 11.66
CA ARG A 85 7.64 -5.40 12.40
C ARG A 85 7.59 -6.93 12.40
N ASN A 86 8.72 -7.59 12.64
CA ASN A 86 8.76 -9.04 12.65
C ASN A 86 7.75 -9.62 13.66
N LYS A 87 7.01 -10.64 13.22
CA LYS A 87 5.98 -11.36 14.00
C LYS A 87 4.80 -10.52 14.50
N LEU A 88 4.69 -9.25 14.08
CA LEU A 88 3.51 -8.43 14.39
C LEU A 88 2.54 -8.39 13.19
N PRO A 89 1.26 -8.01 13.41
CA PRO A 89 0.30 -7.74 12.33
C PRO A 89 0.69 -6.54 11.48
N TRP A 90 0.07 -6.41 10.30
CA TRP A 90 0.23 -5.22 9.46
C TRP A 90 -0.43 -4.00 10.09
N LYS A 91 0.19 -2.84 9.86
CA LYS A 91 -0.32 -1.51 10.19
C LYS A 91 -0.29 -0.62 8.97
N PHE A 92 -1.19 0.34 8.94
CA PHE A 92 -1.50 1.10 7.74
C PHE A 92 -1.49 2.58 8.03
N LEU A 93 -0.81 3.37 7.21
CA LEU A 93 -0.98 4.82 7.21
C LEU A 93 -1.88 5.19 6.05
N ILE A 94 -3.05 5.74 6.35
CA ILE A 94 -4.02 6.20 5.35
C ILE A 94 -4.10 7.72 5.34
N PRO A 95 -4.57 8.37 4.26
CA PRO A 95 -4.69 9.82 4.21
C PRO A 95 -5.61 10.35 5.32
N LYS A 96 -5.18 11.44 5.95
CA LYS A 96 -6.05 12.29 6.78
C LYS A 96 -5.84 13.73 6.38
N ASP A 97 -6.92 14.38 5.95
CA ASP A 97 -6.88 15.73 5.41
C ASP A 97 -6.34 16.76 6.40
N PRO A 98 -5.74 17.86 5.89
CA PRO A 98 -5.43 18.12 4.48
C PRO A 98 -4.09 17.54 4.00
N TYR A 99 -3.19 17.15 4.90
CA TYR A 99 -1.83 16.75 4.51
C TYR A 99 -1.21 15.61 5.32
N GLY A 100 -1.94 15.09 6.31
CA GLY A 100 -1.45 14.11 7.26
C GLY A 100 -1.84 12.68 6.89
N TYR A 101 -1.63 11.82 7.87
CA TYR A 101 -2.07 10.43 7.85
C TYR A 101 -2.59 10.03 9.22
N VAL A 102 -3.37 8.97 9.27
CA VAL A 102 -3.66 8.24 10.50
C VAL A 102 -3.18 6.81 10.37
N GLU A 103 -2.73 6.28 11.51
CA GLU A 103 -2.46 4.86 11.61
C GLU A 103 -3.76 4.09 11.84
N MET A 104 -3.94 3.01 11.09
CA MET A 104 -5.01 2.03 11.28
C MET A 104 -4.42 0.65 11.54
N LYS A 105 -5.12 -0.10 12.38
CA LYS A 105 -4.89 -1.53 12.57
C LYS A 105 -5.50 -2.30 11.40
N GLU A 106 -5.11 -3.56 11.29
CA GLU A 106 -5.51 -4.44 10.19
C GLU A 106 -7.03 -4.49 9.95
N GLU A 107 -7.82 -4.70 11.01
CA GLU A 107 -9.28 -4.85 10.91
C GLU A 107 -9.97 -3.57 10.41
N ASP A 108 -9.58 -2.42 10.96
CA ASP A 108 -10.12 -1.12 10.58
C ASP A 108 -9.73 -0.76 9.15
N PHE A 109 -8.48 -1.07 8.78
CA PHE A 109 -8.00 -0.85 7.43
C PHE A 109 -8.77 -1.68 6.40
N ILE A 110 -9.04 -2.97 6.66
CA ILE A 110 -9.82 -3.81 5.75
C ILE A 110 -11.21 -3.23 5.52
N ARG A 111 -11.89 -2.81 6.59
CA ARG A 111 -13.22 -2.18 6.49
C ARG A 111 -13.19 -0.90 5.68
N TRP A 112 -12.22 -0.02 5.98
CA TRP A 112 -12.02 1.23 5.26
C TRP A 112 -11.73 0.98 3.77
N MET A 113 -10.80 0.08 3.47
CA MET A 113 -10.38 -0.22 2.11
C MET A 113 -11.51 -0.80 1.27
N LYS A 114 -12.32 -1.72 1.82
CA LYS A 114 -13.50 -2.26 1.15
C LYS A 114 -14.54 -1.17 0.85
N ASN A 115 -14.74 -0.23 1.78
CA ASN A 115 -15.63 0.90 1.58
C ASN A 115 -15.12 1.83 0.46
N GLU A 116 -13.84 2.18 0.47
CA GLU A 116 -13.24 3.00 -0.57
C GLU A 116 -13.23 2.30 -1.94
N TYR A 117 -12.97 0.99 -1.98
CA TYR A 117 -13.06 0.20 -3.19
C TYR A 117 -14.48 0.25 -3.77
N ARG A 118 -15.52 -0.01 -2.95
CA ARG A 118 -16.92 0.06 -3.37
C ARG A 118 -17.31 1.44 -3.91
N LYS A 119 -16.87 2.53 -3.26
CA LYS A 119 -17.15 3.90 -3.74
C LYS A 119 -16.55 4.19 -5.11
N ASN A 120 -15.42 3.57 -5.43
CA ASN A 120 -14.73 3.78 -6.71
C ASN A 120 -15.18 2.79 -7.80
N ASP A 121 -15.68 1.59 -7.45
CA ASP A 121 -16.30 0.66 -8.41
C ASP A 121 -17.49 1.29 -9.15
N HIS A 122 -18.32 2.09 -8.47
CA HIS A 122 -19.44 2.79 -9.09
C HIS A 122 -19.01 3.90 -10.06
N LYS A 123 -17.72 4.27 -10.08
CA LYS A 123 -17.15 5.24 -11.03
C LYS A 123 -16.53 4.58 -12.26
N HIS A 124 -16.39 3.24 -12.26
CA HIS A 124 -15.76 2.48 -13.34
C HIS A 124 -16.70 1.54 -14.09
N VAL A 125 -18.02 1.54 -13.80
CA VAL A 125 -19.03 0.96 -14.70
C VAL A 125 -19.57 2.04 -15.63
N LYS A 126 -18.81 2.31 -16.69
CA LYS A 126 -19.36 2.76 -17.97
C LYS A 126 -18.81 1.82 -19.03
N PHE A 127 -19.62 0.84 -19.40
CA PHE A 127 -19.57 0.32 -20.77
C PHE A 127 -20.25 1.36 -21.67
#